data_AF-A0AAW6GGU6-F1
#
_entry.id   AF-A0AAW6GGU6-F1
#
_cell.length_a   1.000
_cell.length_b   1.000
_cell.length_c   1.000
_cell.angle_alpha   90.00
_cell.angle_beta   90.00
_cell.angle_gamma   90.00
#
_symmetry.space_group_name_H-M   'P 1'
#
loop_
_entity.id
_entity.type
_entity.pdbx_description
1 polymer ?
#
loop_
_entity_poly.entity_id
_entity_poly.type
_entity_poly.pdbx_seq_one_letter_code
_entity_poly.pdbx_strand_id
1 'polypeptide(L)'
;MDSLFLLQFACFIFMLINAFFVALSHLHVKWENKRYERSRWMIVVALIGLAIQYAVQMLFGFRAADDSLGAIVNILIYTPCFSLISMGIYNIETTSSKLRKMILMCSGIYAAIIVVFCVGISLHHSLYIREGLYLMLTLFCVSVFYCIYMIIQEMIRRKNMLETMAATDLLPYVRYSRASVIILWLAVLAMPVAIFSTTLLYIVGPAELLALLFFNLTFIALGSSYIPTEELLDKEENIQRCGGGERRKTFTAIA
;
A
#
# COMPACT_ATOMS: atom_id res chain seq x y z
N MET A 1 20.18 -9.97 25.53
CA MET A 1 19.67 -9.70 24.17
C MET A 1 19.00 -8.35 24.20
N ASP A 2 19.38 -7.44 23.31
CA ASP A 2 18.79 -6.10 23.27
C ASP A 2 17.31 -6.19 22.90
N SER A 3 16.47 -5.45 23.62
CA SER A 3 15.01 -5.42 23.41
C SER A 3 14.62 -5.05 21.97
N LEU A 4 15.47 -4.26 21.30
CA LEU A 4 15.27 -3.82 19.92
C LEU A 4 15.40 -4.98 18.93
N PHE A 5 16.41 -5.83 19.13
CA PHE A 5 16.62 -7.02 18.32
C PHE A 5 15.43 -7.97 18.45
N LEU A 6 14.91 -8.15 19.66
CA LEU A 6 13.77 -9.03 19.91
C LEU A 6 12.49 -8.51 19.24
N LEU A 7 12.26 -7.19 19.27
CA LEU A 7 11.16 -6.55 18.54
C LEU A 7 11.32 -6.73 17.03
N GLN A 8 12.51 -6.47 16.48
CA GLN A 8 12.78 -6.63 15.05
C GLN A 8 12.60 -8.09 14.60
N PHE A 9 13.04 -9.04 15.41
CA PHE A 9 12.85 -10.46 15.16
C PHE A 9 11.38 -10.85 15.17
N ALA A 10 10.60 -10.35 16.14
CA ALA A 10 9.16 -10.56 16.19
C ALA A 10 8.45 -9.96 14.95
N CYS A 11 8.81 -8.73 14.55
CA CYS A 11 8.29 -8.10 13.34
C CYS A 11 8.62 -8.90 12.08
N PHE A 12 9.86 -9.38 11.95
CA PHE A 12 10.31 -10.22 10.85
C PHE A 12 9.46 -11.49 10.72
N ILE A 13 9.32 -12.25 11.81
CA ILE A 13 8.51 -13.48 11.83
C ILE A 13 7.05 -13.17 11.52
N PHE A 14 6.50 -12.10 12.10
CA PHE A 14 5.13 -11.69 11.86
C PHE A 14 4.85 -11.35 10.39
N MET A 15 5.75 -10.61 9.73
CA MET A 15 5.62 -10.28 8.31
C MET A 15 5.64 -11.53 7.44
N LEU A 16 6.53 -12.49 7.73
CA LEU A 16 6.58 -13.77 7.01
C LEU A 16 5.31 -14.60 7.20
N ILE A 17 4.80 -14.70 8.43
CA ILE A 17 3.56 -15.41 8.73
C ILE A 17 2.39 -14.77 7.96
N ASN A 18 2.27 -13.44 7.99
CA ASN A 18 1.23 -12.72 7.24
C ASN A 18 1.35 -12.93 5.73
N ALA A 19 2.57 -12.82 5.17
CA ALA A 19 2.82 -13.07 3.76
C ALA A 19 2.40 -14.50 3.36
N PHE A 20 2.73 -15.48 4.20
CA PHE A 20 2.35 -16.86 4.00
C PHE A 20 0.83 -17.07 4.06
N PHE A 21 0.12 -16.49 5.04
CA PHE A 21 -1.35 -16.56 5.10
C PHE A 21 -2.02 -15.94 3.89
N VAL A 22 -1.58 -14.76 3.47
CA VAL A 22 -2.11 -14.08 2.28
C VAL A 22 -1.83 -14.90 1.01
N ALA A 23 -0.64 -15.50 0.88
CA ALA A 23 -0.32 -16.38 -0.24
C ALA A 23 -1.15 -17.68 -0.24
N LEU A 24 -1.27 -18.37 0.90
CA LEU A 24 -2.07 -19.58 1.05
C LEU A 24 -3.55 -19.36 0.75
N SER A 25 -4.06 -18.14 0.99
CA SER A 25 -5.44 -17.81 0.65
C SER A 25 -5.76 -18.04 -0.84
N HIS A 26 -4.75 -18.11 -1.72
CA HIS A 26 -4.92 -18.51 -3.12
C HIS A 26 -5.53 -19.90 -3.29
N LEU A 27 -5.12 -20.86 -2.46
CA LEU A 27 -5.61 -22.24 -2.54
C LEU A 27 -7.07 -22.38 -2.10
N HIS A 28 -7.57 -21.47 -1.27
CA HIS A 28 -8.95 -21.50 -0.76
C HIS A 28 -9.95 -20.73 -1.64
N VAL A 29 -9.49 -20.06 -2.69
CA VAL A 29 -10.39 -19.28 -3.56
C VAL A 29 -11.07 -20.20 -4.57
N LYS A 30 -12.41 -20.22 -4.53
CA LYS A 30 -13.26 -21.03 -5.41
C LYS A 30 -13.35 -20.48 -6.85
N TRP A 31 -13.08 -19.18 -7.04
CA TRP A 31 -13.20 -18.48 -8.32
C TRP A 31 -12.00 -17.56 -8.55
N GLU A 32 -11.17 -17.86 -9.55
CA GLU A 32 -9.99 -17.06 -9.85
C GLU A 32 -10.39 -15.74 -10.54
N ASN A 33 -10.11 -14.61 -9.87
CA ASN A 33 -10.28 -13.27 -10.43
C ASN A 33 -8.91 -12.63 -10.65
N LYS A 34 -8.54 -12.37 -11.92
CA LYS A 34 -7.21 -11.87 -12.30
C LYS A 34 -6.81 -10.59 -11.57
N ARG A 35 -7.78 -9.74 -11.27
CA ARG A 35 -7.56 -8.45 -10.60
C ARG A 35 -7.27 -8.61 -9.11
N TYR A 36 -8.05 -9.45 -8.44
CA TYR A 36 -7.83 -9.76 -7.04
C TYR A 36 -6.51 -10.52 -6.84
N GLU A 37 -6.19 -11.49 -7.71
CA GLU A 37 -4.90 -12.19 -7.69
C GLU A 37 -3.72 -11.23 -7.83
N ARG A 38 -3.79 -10.28 -8.78
CA ARG A 38 -2.75 -9.27 -8.93
C ARG A 38 -2.56 -8.46 -7.65
N SER A 39 -3.65 -8.07 -6.99
CA SER A 39 -3.58 -7.38 -5.70
C SER A 39 -2.95 -8.22 -4.60
N ARG A 40 -3.34 -9.50 -4.52
CA ARG A 40 -2.78 -10.44 -3.53
C ARG A 40 -1.26 -10.53 -3.67
N TRP A 41 -0.77 -10.77 -4.88
CA TRP A 41 0.67 -10.87 -5.13
C TRP A 41 1.41 -9.55 -4.85
N MET A 42 0.80 -8.38 -5.11
CA MET A 42 1.40 -7.09 -4.73
C MET A 42 1.54 -6.95 -3.21
N ILE A 43 0.54 -7.37 -2.43
CA ILE A 43 0.59 -7.36 -0.96
C ILE A 43 1.62 -8.37 -0.44
N VAL A 44 1.67 -9.59 -0.99
CA VAL A 44 2.67 -10.61 -0.62
C VAL A 44 4.09 -10.10 -0.85
N VAL A 45 4.37 -9.50 -2.02
CA VAL A 45 5.68 -8.92 -2.33
C VAL A 45 6.03 -7.79 -1.35
N ALA A 46 5.06 -6.94 -0.99
CA ALA A 46 5.28 -5.88 -0.01
C ALA A 46 5.62 -6.43 1.38
N LEU A 47 4.88 -7.44 1.87
CA LEU A 47 5.14 -8.06 3.17
C LEU A 47 6.51 -8.77 3.21
N ILE A 48 6.92 -9.42 2.11
CA ILE A 48 8.26 -9.99 1.97
C ILE A 48 9.32 -8.89 2.00
N GLY A 49 9.10 -7.77 1.29
CA GLY A 49 10.01 -6.62 1.31
C GLY A 49 10.21 -6.04 2.72
N LEU A 50 9.12 -5.89 3.48
CA LEU A 50 9.15 -5.48 4.90
C LEU A 50 9.89 -6.50 5.77
N ALA A 51 9.71 -7.81 5.53
CA ALA A 51 10.46 -8.84 6.25
C ALA A 51 11.97 -8.76 5.96
N ILE A 52 12.36 -8.61 4.68
CA ILE A 52 13.76 -8.46 4.27
C ILE A 52 14.40 -7.27 4.95
N GLN A 53 13.70 -6.13 5.05
CA GLN A 53 14.21 -4.98 5.76
C GLN A 53 14.56 -5.28 7.22
N TYR A 54 13.64 -5.92 7.98
CA TYR A 54 13.93 -6.27 9.37
C TYR A 54 15.12 -7.24 9.45
N ALA A 55 15.23 -8.19 8.52
CA ALA A 55 16.38 -9.09 8.44
C ALA A 55 17.70 -8.34 8.18
N VAL A 56 17.73 -7.42 7.21
CA VAL A 56 18.88 -6.56 6.90
C VAL A 56 19.27 -5.70 8.11
N GLN A 57 18.28 -5.14 8.82
CA GLN A 57 18.55 -4.34 10.02
C GLN A 57 19.13 -5.15 11.17
N MET A 58 18.69 -6.39 11.35
CA MET A 58 19.24 -7.29 12.37
C MET A 58 20.64 -7.80 12.00
N LEU A 59 20.89 -8.10 10.73
CA LEU A 59 22.18 -8.61 10.23
C LEU A 59 23.30 -7.57 10.30
N PHE A 60 23.00 -6.34 9.87
CA PHE A 60 24.00 -5.27 9.79
C PHE A 60 23.96 -4.31 10.98
N GLY A 61 22.98 -4.46 11.87
CA GLY A 61 22.86 -3.63 13.07
C GLY A 61 22.65 -2.14 12.78
N PHE A 62 22.17 -1.76 11.58
CA PHE A 62 22.08 -0.35 11.16
C PHE A 62 21.30 0.53 12.15
N ARG A 63 20.20 0.00 12.71
CA ARG A 63 19.38 0.69 13.72
C ARG A 63 20.04 0.75 15.09
N ALA A 64 20.91 -0.21 15.42
CA ALA A 64 21.67 -0.24 16.66
C ALA A 64 22.95 0.63 16.59
N ALA A 65 23.48 0.84 15.39
CA ALA A 65 24.68 1.64 15.15
C ALA A 65 24.38 3.15 15.09
N ASP A 66 23.34 3.55 14.36
CA ASP A 66 22.89 4.96 14.28
C ASP A 66 21.41 5.03 13.89
N ASP A 67 20.60 5.72 14.70
CA ASP A 67 19.17 5.91 14.46
C ASP A 67 18.88 6.55 13.10
N SER A 68 19.75 7.44 12.63
CA SER A 68 19.58 8.15 11.37
C SER A 68 19.86 7.24 10.19
N LEU A 69 20.86 6.36 10.30
CA LEU A 69 21.20 5.39 9.25
C LEU A 69 20.10 4.32 9.14
N GLY A 70 19.59 3.85 10.28
CA GLY A 70 18.40 3.00 10.33
C GLY A 70 17.17 3.66 9.69
N ALA A 71 16.97 4.96 9.90
CA ALA A 71 15.87 5.72 9.30
C ALA A 71 15.99 5.85 7.77
N ILE A 72 17.20 6.07 7.24
CA ILE A 72 17.44 6.13 5.79
C ILE A 72 17.09 4.78 5.13
N VAL A 73 17.59 3.67 5.69
CA VAL A 73 17.29 2.32 5.20
C VAL A 73 15.79 2.02 5.28
N ASN A 74 15.12 2.45 6.36
CA ASN A 74 13.68 2.32 6.49
C ASN A 74 12.94 3.06 5.39
N ILE A 75 13.25 4.32 5.13
CA ILE A 75 12.57 5.13 4.10
C ILE A 75 12.73 4.49 2.72
N LEU A 76 13.94 4.02 2.39
CA LEU A 76 14.21 3.39 1.10
C LEU A 76 13.38 2.12 0.86
N ILE A 77 13.13 1.31 1.88
CA ILE A 77 12.38 0.05 1.72
C ILE A 77 10.88 0.23 2.01
N TYR A 78 10.50 1.05 2.99
CA TYR A 78 9.10 1.33 3.30
C TYR A 78 8.39 2.03 2.16
N THR A 79 9.03 2.98 1.46
CA THR A 79 8.39 3.69 0.33
C THR A 79 7.84 2.75 -0.75
N PRO A 80 8.62 1.82 -1.34
CA PRO A 80 8.12 0.90 -2.34
C PRO A 80 7.16 -0.14 -1.75
N CYS A 81 7.39 -0.63 -0.53
CA CYS A 81 6.49 -1.60 0.11
C CYS A 81 5.10 -1.00 0.36
N PHE A 82 5.05 0.21 0.92
CA PHE A 82 3.80 0.94 1.15
C PHE A 82 3.09 1.28 -0.17
N SER A 83 3.83 1.68 -1.20
CA SER A 83 3.27 1.92 -2.54
C SER A 83 2.65 0.66 -3.13
N LEU A 84 3.26 -0.51 -2.93
CA LEU A 84 2.72 -1.80 -3.37
C LEU A 84 1.45 -2.19 -2.59
N ILE A 85 1.41 -2.00 -1.27
CA ILE A 85 0.20 -2.25 -0.46
C ILE A 85 -0.94 -1.33 -0.93
N SER A 86 -0.67 -0.04 -1.05
CA SER A 86 -1.61 0.96 -1.57
C SER A 86 -2.09 0.59 -2.97
N MET A 87 -1.20 0.12 -3.84
CA MET A 87 -1.54 -0.32 -5.18
C MET A 87 -2.37 -1.60 -5.22
N GLY A 88 -2.16 -2.52 -4.29
CA GLY A 88 -3.05 -3.65 -4.03
C GLY A 88 -4.48 -3.17 -3.79
N ILE A 89 -4.64 -2.35 -2.74
CA ILE A 89 -5.95 -1.81 -2.33
C ILE A 89 -6.60 -1.07 -3.49
N TYR A 90 -5.88 -0.15 -4.12
CA TYR A 90 -6.38 0.63 -5.25
C TYR A 90 -6.78 -0.25 -6.45
N ASN A 91 -6.04 -1.32 -6.75
CA ASN A 91 -6.33 -2.20 -7.89
C ASN A 91 -7.66 -2.98 -7.73
N ILE A 92 -8.02 -3.30 -6.49
CA ILE A 92 -9.32 -3.88 -6.15
C ILE A 92 -10.42 -2.83 -6.26
N GLU A 93 -10.16 -1.62 -5.77
CA GLU A 93 -11.18 -0.58 -5.70
C GLU A 93 -11.44 0.20 -6.99
N THR A 94 -10.54 0.24 -7.97
CA THR A 94 -10.77 1.08 -9.18
C THR A 94 -11.31 0.30 -10.37
N THR A 95 -11.58 0.96 -11.48
CA THR A 95 -11.78 0.32 -12.79
C THR A 95 -10.65 0.81 -13.72
N SER A 96 -9.56 0.03 -13.79
CA SER A 96 -8.33 0.04 -14.63
C SER A 96 -7.63 1.36 -15.09
N SER A 97 -8.33 2.44 -15.39
CA SER A 97 -7.79 3.60 -16.12
C SER A 97 -6.87 4.51 -15.29
N LYS A 98 -7.12 4.63 -13.98
CA LYS A 98 -6.35 5.52 -13.10
C LYS A 98 -5.13 4.85 -12.43
N LEU A 99 -5.02 3.51 -12.49
CA LEU A 99 -3.92 2.74 -11.90
C LEU A 99 -2.55 3.15 -12.46
N ARG A 100 -2.46 3.41 -13.77
CA ARG A 100 -1.22 3.88 -14.41
C ARG A 100 -0.76 5.23 -13.86
N LYS A 101 -1.69 6.13 -13.55
CA LYS A 101 -1.36 7.44 -12.96
C LYS A 101 -0.79 7.29 -11.56
N MET A 102 -1.36 6.41 -10.75
CA MET A 102 -0.85 6.13 -9.41
C MET A 102 0.54 5.49 -9.47
N ILE A 103 0.75 4.49 -10.35
CA ILE A 103 2.08 3.88 -10.55
C ILE A 103 3.11 4.94 -10.91
N LEU A 104 2.84 5.77 -11.92
CA LEU A 104 3.79 6.78 -12.40
C LEU A 104 4.16 7.79 -11.30
N MET A 105 3.17 8.22 -10.50
CA MET A 105 3.42 9.16 -9.41
C MET A 105 4.19 8.53 -8.25
N CYS A 106 3.79 7.34 -7.77
CA CYS A 106 4.52 6.64 -6.71
C CYS A 106 5.94 6.28 -7.14
N SER A 107 6.12 5.81 -8.38
CA SER A 107 7.45 5.53 -8.94
C SER A 107 8.29 6.80 -9.10
N GLY A 108 7.66 7.92 -9.47
CA GLY A 108 8.34 9.22 -9.61
C GLY A 108 8.83 9.75 -8.27
N ILE A 109 8.00 9.67 -7.22
CA ILE A 109 8.39 10.08 -5.86
C ILE A 109 9.50 9.16 -5.32
N TYR A 110 9.38 7.85 -5.54
CA TYR A 110 10.42 6.90 -5.14
C TYR A 110 11.75 7.14 -5.87
N ALA A 111 11.71 7.44 -7.18
CA ALA A 111 12.90 7.83 -7.94
C ALA A 111 13.51 9.12 -7.40
N ALA A 112 12.70 10.11 -7.00
CA ALA A 112 13.18 11.33 -6.37
C ALA A 112 13.88 11.04 -5.03
N ILE A 113 13.34 10.13 -4.21
CA ILE A 113 13.96 9.69 -2.94
C ILE A 113 15.33 9.04 -3.22
N ILE A 114 15.42 8.17 -4.24
CA ILE A 114 16.70 7.57 -4.65
C ILE A 114 17.69 8.65 -5.12
N VAL A 115 17.25 9.63 -5.91
CA VAL A 115 18.11 10.72 -6.38
C VAL A 115 18.64 11.55 -5.22
N VAL A 116 17.78 11.93 -4.25
CA VAL A 116 18.21 12.66 -3.05
C VAL A 116 19.22 11.85 -2.26
N PHE A 117 19.01 10.54 -2.12
CA PHE A 117 19.96 9.63 -1.46
C PHE A 117 21.30 9.56 -2.19
N CYS A 118 21.29 9.37 -3.51
CA CYS A 118 22.51 9.30 -4.34
C CYS A 118 23.30 10.61 -4.33
N VAL A 119 22.63 11.76 -4.55
CA VAL A 119 23.23 13.10 -4.49
C VAL A 119 23.83 13.35 -3.11
N GLY A 120 23.13 12.92 -2.07
CA GLY A 120 23.64 12.97 -0.72
C GLY A 120 25.00 12.27 -0.61
N ILE A 121 25.06 10.98 -0.94
CA ILE A 121 26.31 10.20 -0.85
C ILE A 121 27.45 10.86 -1.65
N SER A 122 27.15 11.36 -2.84
CA SER A 122 28.15 12.01 -3.71
C SER A 122 28.72 13.30 -3.12
N LEU A 123 27.94 14.09 -2.36
CA LEU A 123 28.40 15.37 -1.81
C LEU A 123 29.17 15.22 -0.50
N HIS A 124 28.82 14.25 0.35
CA HIS A 124 29.37 14.16 1.70
C HIS A 124 30.35 13.00 1.91
N HIS A 125 30.53 12.09 0.93
CA HIS A 125 31.34 10.87 1.03
C HIS A 125 31.02 9.96 2.25
N SER A 126 29.92 10.25 2.95
CA SER A 126 29.44 9.57 4.14
C SER A 126 27.97 9.22 3.94
N LEU A 127 27.54 8.09 4.49
CA LEU A 127 26.15 7.62 4.46
C LEU A 127 25.22 8.49 5.34
N TYR A 128 25.79 9.37 6.15
CA TYR A 128 25.05 10.20 7.11
C TYR A 128 24.88 11.63 6.61
N ILE A 129 23.65 11.99 6.25
CA ILE A 129 23.30 13.34 5.79
C ILE A 129 21.98 13.73 6.43
N ARG A 130 22.08 14.55 7.47
CA ARG A 130 20.95 15.02 8.26
C ARG A 130 19.91 15.75 7.39
N GLU A 131 20.38 16.64 6.51
CA GLU A 131 19.50 17.40 5.59
C GLU A 131 18.83 16.50 4.54
N GLY A 132 19.58 15.54 3.98
CA GLY A 132 19.08 14.57 3.01
C GLY A 132 18.01 13.66 3.62
N LEU A 133 18.18 13.24 4.87
CA LEU A 133 17.18 12.46 5.61
C LEU A 133 15.84 13.21 5.73
N TYR A 134 15.86 14.50 6.10
CA TYR A 134 14.63 15.29 6.21
C TYR A 134 13.93 15.48 4.86
N LEU A 135 14.69 15.68 3.78
CA LEU A 135 14.13 15.73 2.42
C LEU A 135 13.51 14.40 1.99
N MET A 136 14.21 13.27 2.20
CA MET A 136 13.71 11.94 1.91
C MET A 136 12.43 11.63 2.71
N LEU A 137 12.41 12.01 3.99
CA LEU A 137 11.23 11.83 4.83
C LEU A 137 10.05 12.68 4.36
N THR A 138 10.29 13.92 3.95
CA THR A 138 9.25 14.80 3.41
C THR A 138 8.63 14.20 2.15
N LEU A 139 9.46 13.70 1.24
CA LEU A 139 9.00 13.00 0.03
C LEU A 139 8.21 11.72 0.38
N PHE A 140 8.67 10.96 1.37
CA PHE A 140 7.95 9.78 1.85
C PHE A 140 6.57 10.16 2.40
N CYS A 141 6.48 11.16 3.27
CA CYS A 141 5.20 11.66 3.79
C CYS A 141 4.26 12.10 2.66
N VAL A 142 4.77 12.85 1.67
CA VAL A 142 3.99 13.25 0.50
C VAL A 142 3.49 12.03 -0.27
N SER A 143 4.32 11.00 -0.46
CA SER A 143 3.93 9.75 -1.11
C SER A 143 2.80 9.04 -0.35
N VAL A 144 2.89 9.02 0.99
CA VAL A 144 1.86 8.44 1.87
C VAL A 144 0.56 9.19 1.67
N PHE A 145 0.53 10.50 1.92
CA PHE A 145 -0.66 11.33 1.76
C PHE A 145 -1.30 11.22 0.38
N TYR A 146 -0.50 11.20 -0.69
CA TYR A 146 -0.99 11.04 -2.04
C TYR A 146 -1.67 9.68 -2.25
N CYS A 147 -1.07 8.59 -1.78
CA CYS A 147 -1.66 7.25 -1.86
C CYS A 147 -2.98 7.19 -1.07
N ILE A 148 -3.00 7.73 0.16
CA ILE A 148 -4.23 7.79 0.99
C ILE A 148 -5.33 8.53 0.23
N TYR A 149 -5.02 9.73 -0.27
CA TYR A 149 -5.98 10.60 -0.94
C TYR A 149 -6.60 9.91 -2.16
N MET A 150 -5.76 9.29 -3.01
CA MET A 150 -6.22 8.60 -4.21
C MET A 150 -7.14 7.42 -3.90
N ILE A 151 -6.83 6.64 -2.85
CA ILE A 151 -7.67 5.52 -2.43
C ILE A 151 -8.99 6.02 -1.85
N ILE A 152 -8.98 7.01 -0.95
CA ILE A 152 -10.22 7.58 -0.38
C ILE A 152 -11.13 8.15 -1.46
N GLN A 153 -10.58 8.91 -2.41
CA GLN A 153 -11.32 9.43 -3.56
C GLN A 153 -12.06 8.31 -4.31
N GLU A 154 -11.35 7.21 -4.55
CA GLU A 154 -11.90 6.07 -5.28
C GLU A 154 -12.92 5.28 -4.45
N MET A 155 -12.68 5.09 -3.15
CA MET A 155 -13.65 4.51 -2.22
C MET A 155 -14.96 5.30 -2.18
N ILE A 156 -14.90 6.64 -2.16
CA ILE A 156 -16.07 7.51 -2.15
C ILE A 156 -16.79 7.42 -3.49
N ARG A 157 -16.06 7.45 -4.60
CA ARG A 157 -16.63 7.35 -5.95
C ARG A 157 -17.36 6.02 -6.16
N ARG A 158 -16.75 4.89 -5.79
CA ARG A 158 -17.37 3.55 -5.83
C ARG A 158 -18.66 3.51 -5.01
N LYS A 159 -18.65 4.09 -3.80
CA LYS A 159 -19.83 4.17 -2.94
C LYS A 159 -20.96 4.94 -3.60
N ASN A 160 -20.69 6.13 -4.12
CA ASN A 160 -21.71 6.95 -4.74
C ASN A 160 -22.33 6.23 -5.96
N MET A 161 -21.51 5.51 -6.74
CA MET A 161 -21.99 4.69 -7.86
C MET A 161 -22.90 3.53 -7.38
N LEU A 162 -22.47 2.81 -6.34
CA LEU A 162 -23.25 1.72 -5.74
C LEU A 162 -24.56 2.20 -5.13
N GLU A 163 -24.57 3.32 -4.41
CA GLU A 163 -25.79 3.92 -3.85
C GLU A 163 -26.78 4.35 -4.95
N THR A 164 -26.27 4.77 -6.12
CA THR A 164 -27.13 5.12 -7.26
C THR A 164 -27.65 3.90 -8.05
N MET A 165 -26.97 2.76 -7.98
CA MET A 165 -27.29 1.55 -8.77
C MET A 165 -28.03 0.47 -7.97
N ALA A 166 -27.81 0.39 -6.66
CA ALA A 166 -28.44 -0.58 -5.78
C ALA A 166 -29.26 0.14 -4.71
N ALA A 167 -30.57 0.22 -4.91
CA ALA A 167 -31.49 0.60 -3.86
C ALA A 167 -31.42 -0.46 -2.73
N THR A 168 -30.81 -0.09 -1.61
CA THR A 168 -30.94 -0.67 -0.27
C THR A 168 -30.12 -1.88 0.22
N ASP A 169 -29.46 -2.73 -0.57
CA ASP A 169 -28.91 -4.02 -0.03
C ASP A 169 -27.38 -4.30 -0.09
N LEU A 170 -26.50 -3.31 -0.27
CA LEU A 170 -25.02 -3.54 -0.22
C LEU A 170 -24.30 -2.93 1.01
N LEU A 171 -25.04 -2.53 2.04
CA LEU A 171 -24.53 -1.75 3.17
C LEU A 171 -23.55 -2.48 4.13
N PRO A 172 -23.67 -3.81 4.40
CA PRO A 172 -22.78 -4.47 5.37
C PRO A 172 -21.35 -4.68 4.86
N TYR A 173 -21.19 -5.05 3.59
CA TYR A 173 -19.91 -5.41 2.96
C TYR A 173 -18.97 -4.20 2.83
N VAL A 174 -19.52 -3.05 2.46
CA VAL A 174 -18.78 -1.79 2.29
C VAL A 174 -18.26 -1.26 3.63
N ARG A 175 -18.96 -1.53 4.75
CA ARG A 175 -18.57 -1.00 6.08
C ARG A 175 -17.38 -1.74 6.70
N TYR A 176 -17.30 -3.06 6.57
CA TYR A 176 -16.20 -3.85 7.16
C TYR A 176 -14.86 -3.64 6.43
N SER A 177 -14.86 -3.63 5.10
CA SER A 177 -13.64 -3.36 4.31
C SER A 177 -13.12 -1.93 4.50
N ARG A 178 -13.99 -0.97 4.82
CA ARG A 178 -13.59 0.42 5.09
C ARG A 178 -12.91 0.63 6.43
N ALA A 179 -13.41 -0.04 7.48
CA ALA A 179 -12.82 0.08 8.80
C ALA A 179 -11.38 -0.41 8.80
N SER A 180 -11.08 -1.52 8.12
CA SER A 180 -9.72 -2.05 8.05
C SER A 180 -8.76 -1.15 7.28
N VAL A 181 -9.23 -0.57 6.18
CA VAL A 181 -8.47 0.40 5.38
C VAL A 181 -8.19 1.66 6.22
N ILE A 182 -9.19 2.21 6.91
CA ILE A 182 -9.03 3.38 7.81
C ILE A 182 -8.04 3.09 8.95
N ILE A 183 -8.12 1.91 9.58
CA ILE A 183 -7.21 1.50 10.65
C ILE A 183 -5.77 1.36 10.13
N LEU A 184 -5.58 0.78 8.94
CA LEU A 184 -4.28 0.71 8.29
C LEU A 184 -3.72 2.11 8.00
N TRP A 185 -4.55 3.05 7.54
CA TRP A 185 -4.12 4.42 7.28
C TRP A 185 -3.71 5.18 8.54
N LEU A 186 -4.46 5.02 9.64
CA LEU A 186 -4.11 5.60 10.93
C LEU A 186 -2.78 5.03 11.45
N ALA A 187 -2.52 3.73 11.25
CA ALA A 187 -1.25 3.12 11.60
C ALA A 187 -0.10 3.65 10.74
N VAL A 188 -0.29 3.78 9.42
CA VAL A 188 0.76 4.28 8.52
C VAL A 188 1.05 5.78 8.72
N LEU A 189 0.06 6.59 9.10
CA LEU A 189 0.33 7.99 9.48
C LEU A 189 1.16 8.11 10.76
N ALA A 190 1.17 7.07 11.61
CA ALA A 190 2.02 7.01 12.79
C ALA A 190 3.45 6.52 12.47
N MET A 191 3.71 5.94 11.29
CA MET A 191 5.04 5.46 10.89
C MET A 191 6.13 6.55 10.83
N PRO A 192 5.89 7.75 10.25
CA PRO A 192 6.85 8.85 10.30
C PRO A 192 7.25 9.24 11.73
N VAL A 193 6.33 9.12 12.69
CA VAL A 193 6.57 9.39 14.11
C VAL A 193 7.41 8.28 14.75
N ALA A 194 7.20 7.02 14.36
CA ALA A 194 7.97 5.87 14.82
C ALA A 194 9.40 5.80 14.22
N ILE A 195 9.65 6.43 13.07
CA ILE A 195 10.98 6.51 12.46
C ILE A 195 11.93 7.37 13.32
N PHE A 196 11.44 8.47 13.91
CA PHE A 196 12.26 9.40 14.70
C PHE A 196 12.64 8.92 16.10
N SER A 197 11.89 7.99 16.71
CA SER A 197 12.17 7.55 18.08
C SER A 197 11.94 6.06 18.26
N THR A 198 12.97 5.37 18.76
CA THR A 198 12.91 3.97 19.16
C THR A 198 11.89 3.73 20.28
N THR A 199 11.70 4.68 21.19
CA THR A 199 10.67 4.61 22.24
C THR A 199 9.26 4.63 21.67
N LEU A 200 9.00 5.48 20.68
CA LEU A 200 7.71 5.52 19.99
C LEU A 200 7.48 4.28 19.13
N LEU A 201 8.54 3.69 18.57
CA LEU A 201 8.47 2.43 17.83
C LEU A 201 7.95 1.27 18.68
N TYR A 202 8.29 1.19 19.97
CA TYR A 202 7.76 0.15 20.86
C TYR A 202 6.25 0.28 21.13
N ILE A 203 5.69 1.49 21.02
CA ILE A 203 4.27 1.77 21.26
C ILE A 203 3.48 1.64 19.96
N VAL A 204 3.98 2.27 18.89
CA VAL A 204 3.33 2.30 17.57
C VAL A 204 3.49 0.97 16.84
N GLY A 205 4.63 0.29 16.98
CA GLY A 205 4.94 -0.95 16.28
C GLY A 205 3.90 -2.06 16.52
N PRO A 206 3.54 -2.41 17.77
CA PRO A 206 2.51 -3.41 18.03
C PRO A 206 1.14 -3.03 17.45
N ALA A 207 0.76 -1.76 17.53
CA ALA A 207 -0.50 -1.27 16.96
C ALA A 207 -0.53 -1.40 15.43
N GLU A 208 0.60 -1.16 14.79
CA GLU A 208 0.74 -1.30 13.34
C GLU A 208 0.73 -2.74 12.87
N LEU A 209 1.40 -3.65 13.59
CA LEU A 209 1.31 -5.09 13.31
C LEU A 209 -0.15 -5.56 13.41
N LEU A 210 -0.87 -5.11 14.44
CA LEU A 210 -2.29 -5.43 14.61
C LEU A 210 -3.15 -4.88 13.48
N ALA A 211 -2.91 -3.63 13.06
CA ALA A 211 -3.59 -3.01 11.92
C ALA A 211 -3.34 -3.78 10.61
N LEU A 212 -2.09 -4.19 10.36
CA LEU A 212 -1.71 -4.98 9.20
C LEU A 212 -2.37 -6.37 9.20
N LEU A 213 -2.44 -7.04 10.36
CA LEU A 213 -3.14 -8.31 10.48
C LEU A 213 -4.63 -8.16 10.19
N PHE A 214 -5.28 -7.16 10.79
CA PHE A 214 -6.69 -6.89 10.57
C PHE A 214 -6.98 -6.57 9.09
N PHE A 215 -6.09 -5.80 8.46
CA PHE A 215 -6.13 -5.55 7.02
C PHE A 215 -6.01 -6.83 6.21
N ASN A 216 -5.00 -7.69 6.46
CA ASN A 216 -4.78 -8.94 5.74
C ASN A 216 -5.96 -9.91 5.89
N LEU A 217 -6.55 -10.03 7.08
CA LEU A 217 -7.73 -10.85 7.32
C LEU A 217 -8.95 -10.32 6.54
N THR A 218 -9.15 -9.00 6.55
CA THR A 218 -10.25 -8.38 5.79
C THR A 218 -10.04 -8.52 4.29
N PHE A 219 -8.80 -8.40 3.82
CA PHE A 219 -8.41 -8.62 2.43
C PHE A 219 -8.75 -10.05 1.98
N ILE A 220 -8.36 -11.06 2.78
CA ILE A 220 -8.66 -12.46 2.49
C ILE A 220 -10.18 -12.71 2.46
N ALA A 221 -10.92 -12.16 3.41
CA ALA A 221 -12.39 -12.26 3.46
C ALA A 221 -13.07 -11.56 2.27
N LEU A 222 -12.48 -10.48 1.75
CA LEU A 222 -12.92 -9.84 0.53
C LEU A 222 -12.76 -10.80 -0.66
N GLY A 223 -11.61 -11.49 -0.76
CA GLY A 223 -11.34 -12.45 -1.82
C GLY A 223 -12.33 -13.62 -1.90
N SER A 224 -12.79 -14.13 -0.76
CA SER A 224 -13.79 -15.21 -0.73
C SER A 224 -15.20 -14.73 -1.12
N SER A 225 -15.48 -13.43 -0.98
CA SER A 225 -16.77 -12.81 -1.27
C SER A 225 -16.80 -12.13 -2.65
N TYR A 226 -15.67 -12.03 -3.35
CA TYR A 226 -15.55 -11.32 -4.62
C TYR A 226 -16.16 -12.15 -5.76
N ILE A 227 -17.43 -11.88 -6.11
CA ILE A 227 -18.18 -12.62 -7.14
C ILE A 227 -17.74 -12.16 -8.55
N PRO A 228 -17.51 -13.07 -9.51
CA PRO A 228 -17.07 -12.74 -10.87
C PRO A 228 -18.03 -11.86 -11.69
N THR A 229 -19.28 -11.65 -11.23
CA THR A 229 -20.22 -10.72 -11.86
C THR A 229 -19.77 -9.25 -11.77
N GLU A 230 -19.02 -8.85 -10.73
CA GLU A 230 -18.45 -7.50 -10.61
C GLU A 230 -17.41 -7.23 -11.71
N GLU A 231 -16.66 -8.25 -12.15
CA GLU A 231 -15.71 -8.10 -13.26
C GLU A 231 -16.42 -7.98 -14.62
N LEU A 232 -17.57 -8.65 -14.78
CA LEU A 232 -18.42 -8.52 -15.97
C LEU A 232 -19.10 -7.14 -16.03
N LEU A 233 -19.65 -6.66 -14.91
CA LEU A 233 -20.22 -5.31 -14.76
C LEU A 233 -19.15 -4.22 -15.01
N ASP A 234 -17.96 -4.35 -14.43
CA ASP A 234 -16.84 -3.43 -14.69
C ASP A 234 -16.40 -3.46 -16.17
N LYS A 235 -16.54 -4.59 -16.86
CA LYS A 235 -16.23 -4.73 -18.28
C LYS A 235 -17.28 -4.05 -19.15
N GLU A 236 -18.56 -4.23 -18.83
CA GLU A 236 -19.69 -3.56 -19.50
C GLU A 236 -19.65 -2.03 -19.30
N GLU A 237 -19.38 -1.55 -18.08
CA GLU A 237 -19.28 -0.11 -17.80
C GLU A 237 -18.08 0.53 -18.54
N ASN A 238 -16.94 -0.15 -18.60
CA ASN A 238 -15.79 0.31 -19.40
C ASN A 238 -16.10 0.36 -20.89
N ILE A 239 -16.80 -0.64 -21.42
CA ILE A 239 -17.23 -0.67 -22.81
C ILE A 239 -18.20 0.47 -23.08
N GLN A 240 -19.14 0.77 -22.17
CA GLN A 240 -20.04 1.92 -22.30
C GLN A 240 -19.29 3.25 -22.25
N ARG A 241 -18.28 3.41 -21.37
CA ARG A 241 -17.47 4.65 -21.30
C ARG A 241 -16.58 4.84 -22.53
N CYS A 242 -15.95 3.78 -23.05
CA CYS A 242 -15.13 3.84 -24.26
C CYS A 242 -15.98 3.96 -25.53
N GLY A 243 -17.07 3.21 -25.64
CA GLY A 243 -17.99 3.21 -26.79
C GLY A 243 -18.87 4.46 -26.87
N GLY A 244 -19.18 5.09 -25.74
CA GLY A 244 -19.85 6.40 -25.70
C GLY A 244 -19.01 7.53 -26.29
N GLY A 245 -17.67 7.39 -26.27
CA GLY A 245 -16.74 8.33 -26.90
C GLY A 245 -16.74 8.25 -28.43
N GLU A 246 -16.91 7.06 -29.01
CA GLU A 246 -17.01 6.90 -30.47
C GLU A 246 -18.36 7.36 -31.01
N ARG A 247 -19.46 7.04 -30.33
CA ARG A 247 -20.81 7.42 -30.77
C ARG A 247 -21.04 8.94 -30.73
N ARG A 248 -20.32 9.68 -29.88
CA ARG A 248 -20.36 11.15 -29.83
C ARG A 248 -19.50 11.83 -30.90
N LYS A 249 -18.41 11.19 -31.33
CA LYS A 249 -17.55 11.66 -32.43
C LYS A 249 -18.18 11.45 -33.81
N THR A 250 -18.98 10.41 -34.00
CA THR A 250 -19.71 10.19 -35.26
C THR A 250 -20.82 11.21 -35.46
N PHE A 251 -21.51 11.64 -34.39
CA PHE A 251 -22.55 12.67 -34.48
C PHE A 251 -22.03 14.10 -34.70
N THR A 252 -20.77 14.39 -34.35
CA THR A 252 -20.16 15.71 -34.58
C THR A 252 -19.42 15.83 -35.92
N ALA A 253 -19.24 14.73 -36.65
CA ALA A 253 -18.66 14.72 -37.99
C ALA A 253 -19.71 14.75 -39.12
N ILE A 254 -21.00 14.71 -38.77
CA ILE A 254 -22.15 14.69 -39.72
C ILE A 254 -22.94 16.02 -39.68
N ALA A 255 -22.51 17.01 -38.88
CA ALA A 255 -23.11 18.34 -38.82
C ALA A 255 -22.22 19.39 -39.48
#